data_AF-A0A7W4Z8K4-F1
#
_entry.id   AF-A0A7W4Z8K4-F1
#
_cell.length_a   1.000
_cell.length_b   1.000
_cell.length_c   1.000
_cell.angle_alpha   90.00
_cell.angle_beta   90.00
_cell.angle_gamma   90.00
#
_symmetry.space_group_name_H-M   'P 1'
#
loop_
_entity.id
_entity.type
_entity.pdbx_description
1 polymer ?
#
loop_
_entity_poly.entity_id
_entity_poly.type
_entity_poly.pdbx_seq_one_letter_code
_entity_poly.pdbx_strand_id
1 'polypeptide(L)'
;MNRQRGAVLIVSLIILLVLTMMGISGARAVLLGERMTAASRDAKIALEVAESMVRQAEKHIDGLDNTSTFGDTGWCRTQGKGPADIFSEDTWKDTYAPKRNSTLEGPDGLLKGRVFIEMFGRASDDSDTTDVDLSGNKPAIDFEDVEVFRIVARGEGPGGTKRILVTLYGKSM
;
A
#
# COMPACT_ATOMS: atom_id res chain seq x y z
N MET A 1 -53.18 -47.59 36.73
CA MET A 1 -52.03 -46.70 37.04
C MET A 1 -51.22 -46.53 35.78
N ASN A 2 -51.33 -45.34 35.15
CA ASN A 2 -50.90 -45.10 33.77
C ASN A 2 -49.39 -44.86 33.67
N ARG A 3 -48.80 -45.52 32.67
CA ARG A 3 -47.37 -45.63 32.40
C ARG A 3 -46.91 -44.49 31.49
N GLN A 4 -46.69 -43.29 32.04
CA GLN A 4 -46.11 -42.15 31.29
C GLN A 4 -44.58 -42.20 31.23
N ARG A 5 -44.00 -43.26 30.65
CA ARG A 5 -42.53 -43.40 30.51
C ARG A 5 -41.97 -43.07 29.12
N GLY A 6 -42.80 -42.68 28.15
CA GLY A 6 -42.37 -42.40 26.77
C GLY A 6 -42.09 -40.93 26.44
N ALA A 7 -42.78 -39.98 27.09
CA ALA A 7 -42.70 -38.56 26.73
C ALA A 7 -41.39 -37.87 27.15
N VAL A 8 -40.74 -38.36 28.21
CA VAL A 8 -39.49 -37.78 28.74
C VAL A 8 -38.35 -37.80 27.71
N LEU A 9 -38.24 -38.88 26.94
CA LEU A 9 -37.20 -39.02 25.92
C LEU A 9 -37.37 -37.99 24.80
N ILE A 10 -38.61 -37.78 24.33
CA ILE A 10 -38.92 -36.79 23.30
C ILE A 10 -38.60 -35.37 23.79
N VAL A 11 -39.02 -35.03 25.01
CA VAL A 11 -38.73 -33.70 25.59
C VAL A 11 -37.23 -33.49 25.75
N SER A 12 -36.48 -34.49 26.21
CA SER A 12 -35.02 -34.39 26.33
C SER A 12 -34.32 -34.21 24.99
N LEU A 13 -34.79 -34.87 23.92
CA LEU A 13 -34.24 -34.73 22.58
C LEU A 13 -34.52 -33.34 21.99
N ILE A 14 -35.72 -32.79 22.21
CA ILE A 14 -36.06 -31.44 21.78
C ILE A 14 -35.16 -30.41 22.47
N ILE A 15 -34.97 -30.54 23.80
CA ILE A 15 -34.10 -29.63 24.56
C ILE A 15 -32.65 -29.73 24.07
N LEU A 16 -32.13 -30.95 23.87
CA LEU A 16 -30.78 -31.16 23.34
C LEU A 16 -30.61 -30.55 21.95
N LEU A 17 -31.61 -30.71 21.07
CA LEU A 17 -31.61 -30.13 19.73
C LEU A 17 -31.55 -28.60 19.80
N VAL A 18 -32.36 -27.98 20.65
CA VAL A 18 -32.39 -26.53 20.85
C VAL A 18 -31.04 -26.01 21.36
N LEU A 19 -30.45 -26.68 22.36
CA LEU A 19 -29.11 -26.34 22.87
C LEU A 19 -28.03 -26.46 21.78
N THR A 20 -28.12 -27.48 20.94
CA THR A 20 -27.18 -27.70 19.82
C THR A 20 -27.30 -26.58 18.80
N MET A 21 -28.52 -26.17 18.43
CA MET A 21 -28.76 -25.05 17.52
C MET A 21 -28.22 -23.72 18.08
N MET A 22 -28.43 -23.46 19.38
CA MET A 22 -27.85 -22.29 20.05
C MET A 22 -26.32 -22.33 20.02
N GLY A 23 -25.72 -23.49 20.31
CA GLY A 23 -24.27 -23.68 20.24
C GLY A 23 -23.69 -23.41 18.84
N ILE A 24 -24.33 -23.94 17.79
CA ILE A 24 -23.91 -23.73 16.40
C ILE A 24 -24.05 -22.25 16.00
N SER A 25 -25.13 -21.59 16.40
CA SER A 25 -25.34 -20.18 16.11
C SER A 25 -24.25 -19.30 16.72
N GLY A 26 -23.88 -19.55 17.99
CA GLY A 26 -22.77 -18.88 18.66
C GLY A 26 -21.43 -19.12 17.96
N ALA A 27 -21.13 -20.37 17.59
CA ALA A 27 -19.90 -20.71 16.88
C ALA A 27 -19.76 -19.99 15.52
N ARG A 28 -20.86 -19.84 14.78
CA ARG A 28 -20.86 -19.10 13.50
C ARG A 28 -20.54 -17.63 13.68
N ALA A 29 -21.06 -16.99 14.74
CA ALA A 29 -20.77 -15.58 15.02
C ALA A 29 -19.28 -15.36 15.35
N VAL A 30 -18.68 -16.26 16.13
CA VAL A 30 -17.24 -16.22 16.47
C VAL A 30 -16.38 -16.37 15.21
N LEU A 31 -16.69 -17.33 14.33
CA LEU A 31 -15.97 -17.54 13.08
C LEU A 31 -16.01 -16.32 12.16
N LEU A 32 -17.15 -15.62 12.10
CA LEU A 32 -17.25 -14.38 11.33
C LEU A 32 -16.36 -13.27 11.91
N GLY A 33 -16.36 -13.13 13.24
CA GLY A 33 -15.49 -12.17 13.95
C GLY A 33 -14.00 -12.46 13.74
N GLU A 34 -13.61 -13.73 13.76
CA GLU A 34 -12.24 -14.15 13.48
C GLU A 34 -11.83 -13.80 12.05
N ARG A 35 -12.68 -14.09 11.05
CA ARG A 35 -12.40 -13.73 9.65
C ARG A 35 -12.29 -12.22 9.43
N MET A 36 -13.17 -11.44 10.06
CA MET A 36 -13.11 -9.98 9.99
C MET A 36 -11.84 -9.43 10.64
N THR A 37 -11.45 -9.99 11.78
CA THR A 37 -10.22 -9.61 12.49
C THR A 37 -8.98 -9.97 11.68
N ALA A 38 -8.95 -11.16 11.09
CA ALA A 38 -7.87 -11.60 10.20
C ALA A 38 -7.74 -10.70 8.96
N ALA A 39 -8.85 -10.40 8.28
CA ALA A 39 -8.85 -9.51 7.12
C ALA A 39 -8.41 -8.08 7.48
N SER A 40 -8.84 -7.56 8.62
CA SER A 40 -8.42 -6.23 9.11
C SER A 40 -6.93 -6.20 9.44
N ARG A 41 -6.40 -7.25 10.08
CA ARG A 41 -4.97 -7.38 10.37
C ARG A 41 -4.15 -7.47 9.09
N ASP A 42 -4.58 -8.29 8.13
CA ASP A 42 -3.90 -8.45 6.84
C ASP A 42 -3.86 -7.14 6.04
N ALA A 43 -4.96 -6.39 6.04
CA ALA A 43 -5.02 -5.07 5.43
C ALA A 43 -4.06 -4.05 6.05
N LYS A 44 -3.87 -4.09 7.38
CA LYS A 44 -2.90 -3.22 8.07
C LYS A 44 -1.47 -3.60 7.71
N ILE A 45 -1.13 -4.88 7.73
CA ILE A 45 0.20 -5.34 7.36
C ILE A 45 0.52 -4.97 5.90
N ALA A 46 -0.45 -5.15 4.99
CA ALA A 46 -0.28 -4.72 3.59
C ALA A 46 0.00 -3.21 3.46
N LEU A 47 -0.58 -2.37 4.33
CA LEU A 47 -0.29 -0.94 4.38
C LEU A 47 1.12 -0.67 4.90
N GLU A 48 1.53 -1.30 6.00
CA GLU A 48 2.89 -1.16 6.56
C GLU A 48 3.96 -1.57 5.53
N VAL A 49 3.71 -2.63 4.75
CA VAL A 49 4.58 -3.05 3.64
C VAL A 49 4.64 -1.95 2.56
N ALA A 50 3.50 -1.36 2.20
CA ALA A 50 3.46 -0.26 1.23
C ALA A 50 4.25 0.97 1.74
N GLU A 51 4.13 1.33 3.01
CA GLU A 51 4.92 2.41 3.63
C GLU A 51 6.41 2.11 3.67
N SER A 52 6.80 0.85 3.91
CA SER A 52 8.20 0.41 3.82
C SER A 52 8.76 0.60 2.41
N MET A 53 7.95 0.31 1.39
CA MET A 53 8.33 0.52 -0.01
C MET A 53 8.46 2.01 -0.37
N VAL A 54 7.56 2.86 0.14
CA VAL A 54 7.66 4.32 -0.04
C VAL A 54 8.94 4.87 0.58
N ARG A 55 9.25 4.50 1.82
CA ARG A 55 10.51 4.90 2.47
C ARG A 55 11.76 4.47 1.70
N GLN A 56 11.73 3.31 1.05
CA GLN A 56 12.82 2.87 0.17
C GLN A 56 12.93 3.72 -1.11
N ALA A 57 11.80 4.16 -1.66
CA ALA A 57 11.79 5.06 -2.81
C ALA A 57 12.26 6.47 -2.44
N GLU A 58 11.83 7.01 -1.31
CA GLU A 58 12.32 8.30 -0.77
C GLU A 58 13.84 8.26 -0.58
N LYS A 59 14.35 7.22 0.10
CA LYS A 59 15.79 7.02 0.26
C LYS A 59 16.55 6.93 -1.08
N HIS A 60 15.92 6.36 -2.10
CA HIS A 60 16.51 6.33 -3.44
C HIS A 60 16.57 7.73 -4.04
N ILE A 61 15.47 8.50 -3.94
CA ILE A 61 15.39 9.87 -4.44
C ILE A 61 16.42 10.77 -3.74
N ASP A 62 16.53 10.67 -2.42
CA ASP A 62 17.50 11.42 -1.62
C ASP A 62 18.94 11.16 -2.07
N GLY A 63 19.24 9.93 -2.53
CA GLY A 63 20.55 9.54 -3.06
C GLY A 63 20.80 9.86 -4.53
N LEU A 64 19.87 10.49 -5.25
CA LEU A 64 20.07 10.88 -6.65
C LEU A 64 20.94 12.14 -6.78
N ASP A 65 22.02 12.07 -7.57
CA ASP A 65 22.76 13.29 -7.96
C ASP A 65 22.12 14.00 -9.15
N ASN A 66 21.38 13.25 -9.99
CA ASN A 66 20.63 13.75 -11.13
C ASN A 66 19.52 12.76 -11.52
N THR A 67 18.62 13.19 -12.41
CA THR A 67 17.49 12.38 -12.90
C THR A 67 17.77 11.61 -14.19
N SER A 68 19.04 11.46 -14.61
CA SER A 68 19.40 10.75 -15.86
C SER A 68 19.05 9.25 -15.85
N THR A 69 18.83 8.67 -14.67
CA THR A 69 18.43 7.27 -14.49
C THR A 69 16.93 7.03 -14.75
N PHE A 70 16.15 8.10 -14.91
CA PHE A 70 14.72 8.03 -15.22
C PHE A 70 14.54 7.86 -16.73
N GLY A 71 13.64 6.97 -17.12
CA GLY A 71 13.36 6.69 -18.53
C GLY A 71 11.89 6.47 -18.83
N ASP A 72 11.60 5.96 -20.03
CA ASP A 72 10.22 5.66 -20.45
C ASP A 72 9.68 4.35 -19.86
N THR A 73 10.55 3.50 -19.31
CA THR A 73 10.21 2.17 -18.77
C THR A 73 10.99 1.90 -17.49
N GLY A 74 10.68 0.78 -16.83
CA GLY A 74 11.28 0.44 -15.53
C GLY A 74 10.56 1.09 -14.36
N TRP A 75 11.22 1.12 -13.21
CA TRP A 75 10.64 1.59 -11.95
C TRP A 75 10.93 3.06 -11.64
N CYS A 76 11.80 3.72 -12.40
CA CYS A 76 12.03 5.17 -12.35
C CYS A 76 11.66 5.76 -13.72
N ARG A 77 10.64 6.62 -13.76
CA ARG A 77 10.04 7.08 -15.02
C ARG A 77 10.00 8.59 -15.19
N THR A 78 10.28 9.05 -16.40
CA THR A 78 10.14 10.47 -16.75
C THR A 78 8.67 10.90 -16.72
N GLN A 79 8.45 12.22 -16.72
CA GLN A 79 7.13 12.81 -16.57
C GLN A 79 6.17 12.33 -17.67
N GLY A 80 4.99 11.84 -17.26
CA GLY A 80 3.96 11.38 -18.18
C GLY A 80 4.19 9.99 -18.75
N LYS A 81 5.26 9.30 -18.36
CA LYS A 81 5.52 7.89 -18.73
C LYS A 81 5.01 6.89 -17.70
N GLY A 82 4.30 7.36 -16.69
CA GLY A 82 3.60 6.51 -15.74
C GLY A 82 2.61 5.55 -16.40
N PRO A 83 2.28 4.42 -15.73
CA PRO A 83 1.22 3.53 -16.16
C PRO A 83 -0.13 4.28 -16.22
N ALA A 84 -0.93 4.03 -17.26
CA ALA A 84 -2.24 4.65 -17.42
C ALA A 84 -3.25 4.22 -16.33
N ASP A 85 -3.08 3.00 -15.80
CA ASP A 85 -3.90 2.46 -14.71
C ASP A 85 -3.03 1.80 -13.64
N ILE A 86 -3.05 2.35 -12.43
CA ILE A 86 -2.31 1.83 -11.27
C ILE A 86 -2.98 0.59 -10.64
N PHE A 87 -4.24 0.31 -10.97
CA PHE A 87 -4.99 -0.83 -10.45
C PHE A 87 -4.87 -2.08 -11.33
N SER A 88 -4.42 -1.93 -12.58
CA SER A 88 -4.11 -3.06 -13.47
C SER A 88 -2.93 -3.89 -12.93
N GLU A 89 -3.05 -5.22 -12.96
CA GLU A 89 -1.94 -6.11 -12.58
C GLU A 89 -0.75 -6.02 -13.54
N ASP A 90 -0.96 -5.56 -14.78
CA ASP A 90 0.13 -5.37 -15.75
C ASP A 90 1.13 -4.31 -15.31
N THR A 91 0.68 -3.29 -14.58
CA THR A 91 1.51 -2.22 -14.00
C THR A 91 2.54 -2.76 -13.00
N TRP A 92 2.20 -3.87 -12.33
CA TRP A 92 2.97 -4.43 -11.23
C TRP A 92 3.84 -5.62 -11.65
N LYS A 93 4.16 -5.75 -12.94
CA LYS A 93 5.15 -6.73 -13.42
C LYS A 93 6.56 -6.32 -13.01
N ASP A 94 7.46 -7.28 -12.88
CA ASP A 94 8.84 -7.02 -12.45
C ASP A 94 9.61 -6.10 -13.41
N THR A 95 9.25 -6.08 -14.70
CA THR A 95 9.75 -5.14 -15.69
C THR A 95 9.48 -3.67 -15.33
N TYR A 96 8.38 -3.39 -14.63
CA TYR A 96 7.85 -2.06 -14.41
C TYR A 96 7.88 -1.63 -12.93
N ALA A 97 7.77 -2.58 -12.01
CA ALA A 97 7.76 -2.34 -10.57
C ALA A 97 8.34 -3.58 -9.86
N PRO A 98 9.67 -3.74 -9.79
CA PRO A 98 10.31 -4.95 -9.29
C PRO A 98 9.91 -5.26 -7.86
N LYS A 99 9.77 -6.56 -7.52
CA LYS A 99 9.56 -6.99 -6.13
C LYS A 99 10.77 -6.60 -5.29
N ARG A 100 10.51 -5.96 -4.14
CA ARG A 100 11.51 -5.61 -3.13
C ARG A 100 11.13 -6.16 -1.78
N ASN A 101 12.12 -6.50 -0.98
CA ASN A 101 11.91 -6.91 0.41
C ASN A 101 11.55 -5.67 1.22
N SER A 102 10.50 -5.77 2.02
CA SER A 102 10.21 -4.82 3.08
C SER A 102 11.12 -5.09 4.28
N THR A 103 11.12 -4.16 5.22
CA THR A 103 11.77 -4.32 6.53
C THR A 103 10.95 -5.18 7.51
N LEU A 104 9.77 -5.65 7.10
CA LEU A 104 8.84 -6.40 7.94
C LEU A 104 9.02 -7.90 7.72
N GLU A 105 9.05 -8.65 8.82
CA GLU A 105 9.11 -10.11 8.80
C GLU A 105 7.70 -10.70 8.82
N GLY A 106 7.45 -11.62 7.89
CA GLY A 106 6.23 -12.42 7.81
C GLY A 106 6.49 -13.87 8.17
N PRO A 107 5.46 -14.73 8.09
CA PRO A 107 5.57 -16.15 8.43
C PRO A 107 6.61 -16.90 7.60
N ASP A 108 6.77 -16.51 6.33
CA ASP A 108 7.65 -17.16 5.35
C ASP A 108 8.90 -16.31 5.02
N GLY A 109 9.29 -15.41 5.94
CA GLY A 109 10.40 -14.48 5.79
C GLY A 109 9.95 -13.05 5.48
N LEU A 110 10.86 -12.22 4.97
CA LEU A 110 10.57 -10.80 4.71
C LEU A 110 9.40 -10.63 3.74
N LEU A 111 8.42 -9.84 4.16
CA LEU A 111 7.29 -9.47 3.29
C LEU A 111 7.80 -8.66 2.11
N LYS A 112 7.15 -8.81 0.96
CA LYS A 112 7.58 -8.17 -0.28
C LYS A 112 6.55 -7.15 -0.74
N GLY A 113 7.04 -6.02 -1.23
CA GLY A 113 6.23 -5.00 -1.89
C GLY A 113 6.77 -4.69 -3.27
N ARG A 114 6.07 -3.81 -3.98
CA ARG A 114 6.49 -3.27 -5.27
C ARG A 114 6.39 -1.76 -5.21
N VAL A 115 7.28 -1.06 -5.90
CA VAL A 115 7.26 0.40 -5.98
C VAL A 115 7.80 0.87 -7.31
N PHE A 116 7.26 1.99 -7.78
CA PHE A 116 7.85 2.76 -8.85
C PHE A 116 7.73 4.26 -8.55
N ILE A 117 8.58 5.03 -9.20
CA ILE A 117 8.75 6.46 -9.07
C ILE A 117 8.54 7.07 -10.45
N GLU A 118 7.85 8.19 -10.49
CA GLU A 118 7.67 8.99 -11.70
C GLU A 118 7.95 10.46 -11.40
N MET A 119 8.64 11.14 -12.30
CA MET A 119 8.81 12.58 -12.21
C MET A 119 7.45 13.26 -12.42
N PHE A 120 7.06 14.14 -11.52
CA PHE A 120 5.76 14.82 -11.55
C PHE A 120 5.88 16.28 -12.02
N GLY A 121 7.08 16.85 -11.99
CA GLY A 121 7.39 18.18 -12.48
C GLY A 121 8.43 18.88 -11.59
N ARG A 122 8.69 20.16 -11.87
CA ARG A 122 9.46 21.05 -10.99
C ARG A 122 8.50 22.01 -10.29
N ALA A 123 8.72 22.22 -9.00
CA ALA A 123 8.12 23.32 -8.26
C ALA A 123 9.19 24.41 -8.18
N SER A 124 9.05 25.45 -9.00
CA SER A 124 9.85 26.67 -8.91
C SER A 124 9.17 27.65 -7.96
N ASP A 125 9.94 28.28 -7.07
CA ASP A 125 9.47 29.42 -6.28
C ASP A 125 9.44 30.66 -7.19
N ASP A 126 8.30 30.88 -7.85
CA ASP A 126 8.04 32.05 -8.70
C ASP A 126 7.60 33.26 -7.85
N SER A 127 8.38 33.59 -6.82
CA SER A 127 8.11 34.75 -5.96
C SER A 127 8.92 35.99 -6.33
N ASP A 128 9.72 35.97 -7.40
CA ASP A 128 10.61 37.07 -7.75
C ASP A 128 10.26 37.80 -9.05
N THR A 129 9.78 39.03 -8.90
CA THR A 129 9.59 40.04 -9.97
C THR A 129 10.88 40.42 -10.72
N THR A 130 12.02 39.81 -10.38
CA THR A 130 13.31 40.02 -11.06
C THR A 130 13.49 39.22 -12.34
N ASP A 131 12.58 38.29 -12.67
CA ASP A 131 12.55 37.63 -13.99
C ASP A 131 12.29 38.63 -15.15
N VAL A 132 11.80 39.84 -14.81
CA VAL A 132 11.60 40.98 -15.74
C VAL A 132 12.59 42.12 -15.45
N ASP A 133 13.75 41.87 -14.85
CA ASP A 133 14.79 42.90 -14.69
C ASP A 133 15.95 42.66 -15.65
N LEU A 134 15.90 43.36 -16.79
CA LEU A 134 16.94 43.42 -17.83
C LEU A 134 18.18 44.25 -17.43
N SER A 135 18.27 44.75 -16.19
CA SER A 135 19.48 45.45 -15.74
C SER A 135 20.62 44.46 -15.54
N GLY A 136 21.53 44.46 -16.50
CA GLY A 136 22.71 43.59 -16.51
C GLY A 136 23.54 43.78 -15.24
N ASN A 137 23.97 42.64 -14.69
CA ASN A 137 24.85 42.48 -13.52
C ASN A 137 24.16 42.17 -12.18
N LYS A 138 23.27 41.18 -12.16
CA LYS A 138 23.00 40.41 -10.94
C LYS A 138 23.94 39.19 -10.85
N PRO A 139 24.51 38.89 -9.66
CA PRO A 139 25.17 37.61 -9.44
C PRO A 139 24.16 36.48 -9.66
N ALA A 140 24.60 35.33 -10.18
CA ALA A 140 23.77 34.13 -10.25
C ALA A 140 23.31 33.79 -8.83
N ILE A 141 22.03 34.05 -8.55
CA ILE A 141 21.36 33.48 -7.39
C ILE A 141 21.14 32.01 -7.74
N ASP A 142 21.78 31.12 -6.99
CA ASP A 142 21.53 29.68 -7.10
C ASP A 142 20.08 29.43 -6.71
N PHE A 143 19.23 29.23 -7.71
CA PHE A 143 17.86 28.80 -7.49
C PHE A 143 17.89 27.30 -7.20
N GLU A 144 17.38 26.92 -6.03
CA GLU A 144 17.23 25.53 -5.64
C GLU A 144 15.88 25.02 -6.19
N ASP A 145 15.89 24.55 -7.45
CA ASP A 145 14.71 23.97 -8.08
C ASP A 145 14.30 22.68 -7.35
N VAL A 146 13.06 22.63 -6.84
CA VAL A 146 12.54 21.42 -6.22
C VAL A 146 11.92 20.52 -7.30
N GLU A 147 12.55 19.38 -7.55
CA GLU A 147 11.99 18.34 -8.40
C GLU A 147 10.98 17.49 -7.61
N VAL A 148 9.75 17.41 -8.11
CA VAL A 148 8.66 16.66 -7.48
C VAL A 148 8.55 15.28 -8.13
N PHE A 149 8.51 14.25 -7.30
CA PHE A 149 8.37 12.86 -7.69
C PHE A 149 7.06 12.29 -7.15
N ARG A 150 6.34 11.56 -7.99
CA ARG A 150 5.22 10.70 -7.61
C ARG A 150 5.73 9.31 -7.30
N ILE A 151 5.57 8.87 -6.06
CA ILE A 151 5.90 7.52 -5.61
C ILE A 151 4.61 6.72 -5.52
N VAL A 152 4.58 5.57 -6.19
CA VAL A 152 3.44 4.64 -6.17
C VAL A 152 3.94 3.30 -5.66
N ALA A 153 3.48 2.91 -4.48
CA ALA A 153 3.88 1.67 -3.82
C ALA A 153 2.68 0.73 -3.64
N ARG A 154 2.92 -0.57 -3.76
CA ARG A 154 1.97 -1.63 -3.43
C ARG A 154 2.56 -2.57 -2.41
N GLY A 155 1.89 -2.69 -1.27
CA GLY A 155 2.18 -3.72 -0.29
C GLY A 155 1.21 -4.89 -0.40
N GLU A 156 1.69 -6.06 -0.03
CA GLU A 156 0.94 -7.32 -0.02
C GLU A 156 1.05 -7.94 1.37
N GLY A 157 -0.09 -8.16 2.01
CA GLY A 157 -0.18 -8.82 3.31
C GLY A 157 -0.04 -10.35 3.18
N PRO A 158 0.28 -11.06 4.28
CA PRO A 158 0.39 -12.52 4.29
C PRO A 158 -0.85 -13.27 3.75
N GLY A 159 -2.04 -12.69 3.91
CA GLY A 159 -3.32 -13.22 3.42
C GLY A 159 -3.65 -12.85 1.97
N GLY A 160 -2.73 -12.17 1.27
CA GLY A 160 -2.90 -11.74 -0.13
C GLY A 160 -3.63 -10.41 -0.31
N THR A 161 -3.99 -9.71 0.78
CA THR A 161 -4.55 -8.35 0.67
C THR A 161 -3.52 -7.41 0.06
N LYS A 162 -3.91 -6.65 -0.95
CA LYS A 162 -3.06 -5.64 -1.60
C LYS A 162 -3.52 -4.23 -1.22
N ARG A 163 -2.57 -3.36 -0.90
CA ARG A 163 -2.81 -1.93 -0.65
C ARG A 163 -1.87 -1.09 -1.51
N ILE A 164 -2.41 -0.07 -2.17
CA ILE A 164 -1.65 0.88 -2.98
C ILE A 164 -1.59 2.21 -2.24
N LEU A 165 -0.40 2.78 -2.13
CA LEU A 165 -0.15 4.12 -1.62
C LEU A 165 0.39 4.98 -2.76
N VAL A 166 -0.11 6.21 -2.86
CA VAL A 166 0.42 7.23 -3.76
C VAL A 166 0.83 8.43 -2.92
N THR A 167 2.07 8.85 -3.06
CA THR A 167 2.59 10.05 -2.38
C THR A 167 3.38 10.92 -3.37
N LEU A 168 3.47 12.21 -3.06
CA LEU A 168 4.32 13.17 -3.75
C LEU A 168 5.48 13.52 -2.83
N TYR A 169 6.70 13.49 -3.38
CA TYR A 169 7.92 13.76 -2.66
C TYR A 169 8.74 14.79 -3.43
N GLY A 170 9.03 15.93 -2.81
CA GLY A 170 9.87 16.98 -3.39
C GLY A 170 11.31 16.83 -2.93
N LYS A 171 12.25 16.91 -3.86
CA LYS A 171 13.68 16.97 -3.57
C LYS A 171 14.30 18.17 -4.27
N SER A 172 15.06 18.96 -3.51
CA SER A 172 15.98 19.94 -4.07
C SER A 172 17.12 19.22 -4.82
N MET A 173 17.47 19.73 -6.01
CA MET A 173 18.48 19.17 -6.91
C MET A 173 19.58 20.18 -7.22
#